data_AF-A0A936NYM3-F1
#
_entry.id   AF-A0A936NYM3-F1
#
_cell.length_a   1.000
_cell.length_b   1.000
_cell.length_c   1.000
_cell.angle_alpha   90.00
_cell.angle_beta   90.00
_cell.angle_gamma   90.00
#
_symmetry.space_group_name_H-M   'P 1'
#
loop_
_entity.id
_entity.type
_entity.pdbx_description
1 polymer ?
#
loop_
_entity_poly.entity_id
_entity_poly.type
_entity_poly.pdbx_seq_one_letter_code
_entity_poly.pdbx_strand_id
1 'polypeptide(L)'
;MLSEEPSFLRNACLVAAHPDDEILWFSALARRVDRIFLCYLGNPAHPKLGRGRAAALGQAPLTDFVCLGLDEADVYDLARWPDPDPATAGVALAKARHGASERRYRDNFARLAAELGQRLRGFDTVFTHNPWGEYGHEEHVQVYRAVRAVQPGLGFDLWCSAYGGSRSAGLMARCLQGAGIESFSLDTDRALAREVAERYKAAGVWTWFEDYIWPERESFLRLTPGARPPKTVPAVPLNYLDLGLPVPGLADRSLRGIVRKARQFWPLSARPPVSHL
;
A
#
# COMPACT_ATOMS: atom_id res chain seq x y z
N MET A 1 33.64 12.02 -1.06
CA MET A 1 33.09 11.40 0.16
C MET A 1 31.85 10.63 -0.27
N LEU A 2 31.93 9.30 -0.30
CA LEU A 2 30.72 8.48 -0.41
C LEU A 2 29.97 8.71 0.91
N SER A 3 28.79 9.31 0.85
CA SER A 3 27.91 9.38 2.02
C SER A 3 27.66 7.96 2.49
N GLU A 4 28.06 7.60 3.71
CA GLU A 4 27.71 6.30 4.27
C GLU A 4 26.19 6.15 4.22
N GLU A 5 25.71 5.03 3.69
CA GLU A 5 24.27 4.75 3.71
C GLU A 5 23.77 4.70 5.16
N PRO A 6 22.60 5.29 5.44
CA PRO A 6 22.02 5.27 6.77
C PRO A 6 21.96 3.86 7.34
N SER A 7 22.27 3.69 8.62
CA SER A 7 22.31 2.38 9.28
C SER A 7 21.00 1.60 9.18
N PHE A 8 19.86 2.29 9.10
CA PHE A 8 18.53 1.68 8.95
C PHE A 8 18.28 1.06 7.55
N LEU A 9 19.16 1.27 6.58
CA LEU A 9 19.09 0.61 5.27
C LEU A 9 19.96 -0.65 5.21
N ARG A 10 20.83 -0.88 6.21
CA ARG A 10 21.61 -2.11 6.28
C ARG A 10 20.71 -3.26 6.69
N ASN A 11 20.81 -4.38 5.98
CA ASN A 11 20.05 -5.60 6.29
C ASN A 11 18.55 -5.28 6.43
N ALA A 12 18.04 -4.58 5.41
CA ALA A 12 16.69 -4.04 5.37
C ALA A 12 15.88 -4.68 4.24
N CYS A 13 14.58 -4.84 4.46
CA CYS A 13 13.65 -5.26 3.40
C CYS A 13 12.43 -4.37 3.29
N LEU A 14 11.81 -4.37 2.11
CA LEU A 14 10.51 -3.77 1.84
C LEU A 14 9.44 -4.85 1.72
N VAL A 15 8.28 -4.66 2.34
CA VAL A 15 7.09 -5.49 2.16
C VAL A 15 6.00 -4.61 1.52
N ALA A 16 5.60 -4.93 0.31
CA ALA A 16 4.57 -4.22 -0.44
C ALA A 16 3.43 -5.17 -0.81
N ALA A 17 2.23 -4.62 -1.01
CA ALA A 17 1.04 -5.43 -1.25
C ALA A 17 1.04 -5.96 -2.68
N HIS A 18 1.11 -5.09 -3.68
CA HIS A 18 0.85 -5.45 -5.08
C HIS A 18 2.01 -5.12 -6.04
N PRO A 19 2.16 -5.83 -7.16
CA PRO A 19 3.10 -5.46 -8.22
C PRO A 19 2.40 -4.68 -9.35
N ASP A 20 1.87 -3.49 -9.02
CA ASP A 20 1.20 -2.58 -9.95
C ASP A 20 1.46 -1.09 -9.65
N ASP A 21 1.15 -0.60 -8.46
CA ASP A 21 1.26 0.82 -8.13
C ASP A 21 2.16 1.08 -6.91
N GLU A 22 2.64 0.05 -6.24
CA GLU A 22 3.40 0.21 -4.99
C GLU A 22 4.74 0.94 -5.14
N ILE A 23 5.27 1.01 -6.37
CA ILE A 23 6.45 1.84 -6.65
C ILE A 23 6.18 3.34 -6.40
N LEU A 24 4.91 3.75 -6.34
CA LEU A 24 4.51 5.11 -5.97
C LEU A 24 4.98 5.50 -4.57
N TRP A 25 5.04 4.54 -3.64
CA TRP A 25 5.26 4.83 -2.22
C TRP A 25 6.70 4.59 -1.76
N PHE A 26 7.46 3.82 -2.53
CA PHE A 26 8.72 3.23 -2.09
C PHE A 26 9.87 3.38 -3.10
N SER A 27 9.74 4.27 -4.09
CA SER A 27 10.76 4.41 -5.14
C SER A 27 12.14 4.78 -4.59
N ALA A 28 12.20 5.60 -3.53
CA ALA A 28 13.42 5.99 -2.84
C ALA A 28 14.09 4.83 -2.08
N LEU A 29 13.37 3.74 -1.82
CA LEU A 29 13.86 2.56 -1.09
C LEU A 29 14.09 1.35 -2.00
N ALA A 30 13.38 1.23 -3.12
CA ALA A 30 13.29 0.01 -3.91
C ALA A 30 14.65 -0.51 -4.45
N ARG A 31 15.66 0.34 -4.62
CA ARG A 31 17.04 -0.07 -4.97
C ARG A 31 18.03 -0.11 -3.80
N ARG A 32 17.59 0.29 -2.61
CA ARG A 32 18.44 0.47 -1.42
C ARG A 32 18.19 -0.55 -0.31
N VAL A 33 17.12 -1.32 -0.44
CA VAL A 33 16.84 -2.46 0.45
C VAL A 33 17.46 -3.73 -0.13
N ASP A 34 17.83 -4.66 0.74
CA ASP A 34 18.42 -5.94 0.34
C ASP A 34 17.39 -6.88 -0.29
N ARG A 35 16.11 -6.72 0.05
CA ARG A 35 15.03 -7.57 -0.49
C ARG A 35 13.69 -6.85 -0.53
N ILE A 36 12.89 -7.18 -1.55
CA ILE A 36 11.48 -6.76 -1.65
C ILE A 36 10.57 -7.98 -1.57
N PHE A 37 9.57 -7.96 -0.70
CA PHE A 37 8.51 -8.96 -0.62
C PHE A 37 7.21 -8.38 -1.17
N LEU A 38 6.63 -9.07 -2.15
CA LEU A 38 5.33 -8.71 -2.73
C LEU A 38 4.27 -9.71 -2.26
N CYS A 39 3.20 -9.23 -1.65
CA CYS A 39 2.24 -10.08 -0.96
C CYS A 39 1.26 -10.77 -1.92
N TYR A 40 0.62 -9.99 -2.78
CA TYR A 40 -0.45 -10.43 -3.65
C TYR A 40 0.01 -10.49 -5.10
N LEU A 41 -0.47 -11.50 -5.81
CA LEU A 41 -0.26 -11.65 -7.24
C LEU A 41 -1.60 -11.81 -7.95
N GLY A 42 -2.40 -12.77 -7.49
CA GLY A 42 -3.67 -13.09 -8.10
C GLY A 42 -4.77 -12.13 -7.68
N ASN A 43 -5.75 -11.94 -8.57
CA ASN A 43 -7.02 -11.33 -8.25
C ASN A 43 -8.11 -12.25 -8.83
N PRO A 44 -8.86 -12.99 -7.98
CA PRO A 44 -9.86 -13.94 -8.47
C PRO A 44 -11.02 -13.30 -9.25
N ALA A 45 -11.37 -12.05 -8.96
CA ALA A 45 -12.36 -11.30 -9.73
C ALA A 45 -11.80 -10.86 -11.10
N HIS A 46 -10.48 -10.69 -11.19
CA HIS A 46 -9.78 -10.21 -12.37
C HIS A 46 -8.54 -11.04 -12.74
N PRO A 47 -8.69 -12.29 -13.21
CA PRO A 47 -7.54 -13.18 -13.47
C PRO A 47 -6.54 -12.65 -14.52
N LYS A 48 -6.95 -11.72 -15.39
CA LYS A 48 -6.05 -11.04 -16.33
C LYS A 48 -5.02 -10.18 -15.60
N LEU A 49 -5.41 -9.54 -14.49
CA LEU A 49 -4.52 -8.71 -13.68
C LEU A 49 -3.37 -9.56 -13.11
N GLY A 50 -3.68 -10.71 -12.53
CA GLY A 50 -2.65 -11.60 -11.98
C GLY A 50 -1.67 -12.12 -13.03
N ARG A 51 -2.14 -12.41 -14.25
CA ARG A 51 -1.25 -12.79 -15.37
C ARG A 51 -0.35 -11.63 -15.81
N GLY A 52 -0.90 -10.42 -15.91
CA GLY A 52 -0.14 -9.23 -16.25
C GLY A 52 0.92 -8.91 -15.20
N ARG A 53 0.58 -9.05 -13.92
CA ARG A 53 1.50 -8.85 -12.79
C ARG A 53 2.65 -9.85 -12.83
N ALA A 54 2.35 -11.14 -13.06
CA ALA A 54 3.38 -12.16 -13.22
C ALA A 54 4.32 -11.84 -14.41
N ALA A 55 3.77 -11.36 -15.52
CA ALA A 55 4.55 -10.95 -16.68
C ALA A 55 5.43 -9.71 -16.38
N ALA A 56 4.89 -8.72 -15.68
CA ALA A 56 5.63 -7.52 -15.29
C ALA A 56 6.80 -7.84 -14.35
N LEU A 57 6.57 -8.73 -13.37
CA LEU A 57 7.62 -9.19 -12.46
C LEU A 57 8.74 -9.93 -13.19
N GLY A 58 8.41 -10.79 -14.17
CA GLY A 58 9.42 -11.44 -15.01
C GLY A 58 10.31 -10.49 -15.81
N GLN A 59 9.96 -9.20 -15.88
CA GLN A 59 10.66 -8.15 -16.62
C GLN A 59 11.07 -6.98 -15.71
N ALA A 60 10.98 -7.12 -14.39
CA ALA A 60 11.17 -6.00 -13.48
C ALA A 60 12.64 -5.51 -13.45
N PRO A 61 12.87 -4.19 -13.32
CA PRO A 61 14.21 -3.62 -13.22
C PRO A 61 14.85 -3.85 -11.84
N LEU A 62 14.06 -4.40 -10.91
CA LEU A 62 14.48 -4.78 -9.57
C LEU A 62 14.78 -6.27 -9.59
N THR A 63 15.98 -6.67 -9.16
CA THR A 63 16.46 -8.05 -9.30
C THR A 63 16.25 -8.91 -8.06
N ASP A 64 15.93 -8.31 -6.91
CA ASP A 64 15.82 -9.02 -5.63
C ASP A 64 14.45 -8.86 -4.97
N PHE A 65 13.41 -9.40 -5.63
CA PHE A 65 12.07 -9.50 -5.06
C PHE A 65 11.61 -10.96 -4.93
N VAL A 66 10.79 -11.20 -3.92
CA VAL A 66 10.11 -12.47 -3.65
C VAL A 66 8.61 -12.20 -3.62
N CYS A 67 7.87 -12.85 -4.49
CA CYS A 67 6.41 -12.79 -4.46
C CYS A 67 5.85 -13.96 -3.65
N LEU A 68 5.02 -13.66 -2.64
CA LEU A 68 4.32 -14.66 -1.82
C LEU A 68 3.15 -15.31 -2.60
N GLY A 69 2.65 -14.63 -3.65
CA GLY A 69 1.71 -15.20 -4.60
C GLY A 69 0.30 -15.42 -4.04
N LEU A 70 -0.12 -14.66 -3.03
CA LEU A 70 -1.50 -14.76 -2.52
C LEU A 70 -2.50 -14.17 -3.53
N ASP A 71 -3.72 -14.66 -3.46
CA ASP A 71 -4.87 -14.03 -4.12
C ASP A 71 -5.40 -12.89 -3.26
N GLU A 72 -5.70 -11.75 -3.87
CA GLU A 72 -6.43 -10.66 -3.24
C GLU A 72 -7.79 -11.10 -2.71
N ALA A 73 -8.20 -10.46 -1.64
CA ALA A 73 -9.51 -10.59 -1.03
C ALA A 73 -10.62 -9.88 -1.80
N ASP A 74 -10.29 -8.97 -2.73
CA ASP A 74 -11.25 -8.15 -3.48
C ASP A 74 -12.13 -7.33 -2.51
N VAL A 75 -11.46 -6.53 -1.66
CA VAL A 75 -12.08 -5.79 -0.54
C VAL A 75 -11.94 -4.28 -0.65
N TYR A 76 -11.48 -3.79 -1.79
CA TYR A 76 -11.35 -2.36 -2.02
C TYR A 76 -12.69 -1.64 -1.83
N ASP A 77 -12.68 -0.59 -1.01
CA ASP A 77 -13.87 0.21 -0.67
C ASP A 77 -14.98 -0.52 0.08
N LEU A 78 -14.65 -1.58 0.81
CA LEU A 78 -15.62 -2.23 1.69
C LEU A 78 -15.62 -1.70 3.12
N ALA A 79 -14.62 -0.91 3.53
CA ALA A 79 -14.58 -0.29 4.84
C ALA A 79 -15.31 1.07 4.90
N ARG A 80 -15.53 1.59 6.11
CA ARG A 80 -16.18 2.90 6.38
C ARG A 80 -15.20 4.06 6.34
N TRP A 81 -14.56 4.27 5.19
CA TRP A 81 -13.69 5.45 5.01
C TRP A 81 -14.45 6.77 5.17
N PRO A 82 -13.82 7.83 5.73
CA PRO A 82 -12.41 7.92 6.14
C PRO A 82 -12.09 7.40 7.55
N ASP A 83 -13.09 6.92 8.28
CA ASP A 83 -12.98 6.52 9.68
C ASP A 83 -13.42 5.07 9.89
N PRO A 84 -12.73 4.08 9.27
CA PRO A 84 -13.12 2.69 9.41
C PRO A 84 -12.84 2.18 10.82
N ASP A 85 -13.64 1.22 11.28
CA ASP A 85 -13.39 0.56 12.56
C ASP A 85 -12.15 -0.36 12.45
N PRO A 86 -11.25 -0.36 13.45
CA PRO A 86 -10.10 -1.26 13.45
C PRO A 86 -10.53 -2.72 13.60
N ALA A 87 -9.81 -3.63 12.93
CA ALA A 87 -10.01 -5.07 13.07
C ALA A 87 -8.65 -5.78 13.16
N THR A 88 -8.63 -7.02 13.64
CA THR A 88 -7.38 -7.81 13.74
C THR A 88 -6.66 -7.93 12.40
N ALA A 89 -7.41 -8.24 11.34
CA ALA A 89 -6.86 -8.44 9.99
C ALA A 89 -6.57 -7.13 9.23
N GLY A 90 -6.87 -5.97 9.80
CA GLY A 90 -6.83 -4.67 9.12
C GLY A 90 -7.91 -3.72 9.60
N VAL A 91 -8.92 -3.49 8.77
CA VAL A 91 -10.11 -2.70 9.08
C VAL A 91 -11.39 -3.53 8.91
N ALA A 92 -12.46 -3.13 9.59
CA ALA A 92 -13.76 -3.77 9.46
C ALA A 92 -14.38 -3.48 8.09
N LEU A 93 -14.82 -4.54 7.40
CA LEU A 93 -15.41 -4.46 6.07
C LEU A 93 -16.93 -4.23 6.15
N ALA A 94 -17.34 -3.06 6.64
CA ALA A 94 -18.74 -2.78 6.95
C ALA A 94 -19.72 -2.85 5.76
N LYS A 95 -19.24 -2.74 4.53
CA LYS A 95 -20.06 -2.91 3.30
C LYS A 95 -20.03 -4.35 2.77
N ALA A 96 -19.15 -5.20 3.30
CA ALA A 96 -19.12 -6.61 2.94
C ALA A 96 -20.37 -7.28 3.50
N ARG A 97 -21.28 -7.70 2.62
CA ARG A 97 -22.41 -8.56 2.99
C ARG A 97 -21.89 -9.99 3.21
N HIS A 98 -21.25 -10.26 4.36
CA HIS A 98 -20.82 -11.58 4.84
C HIS A 98 -20.45 -12.60 3.75
N GLY A 99 -19.49 -12.23 2.90
CA GLY A 99 -19.18 -12.91 1.65
C GLY A 99 -17.86 -13.67 1.66
N ALA A 100 -17.54 -14.30 0.53
CA ALA A 100 -16.25 -14.97 0.31
C ALA A 100 -15.05 -14.02 0.46
N SER A 101 -15.20 -12.74 0.09
CA SER A 101 -14.16 -11.70 0.23
C SER A 101 -13.79 -11.44 1.69
N GLU A 102 -14.77 -11.36 2.60
CA GLU A 102 -14.49 -11.14 4.04
C GLU A 102 -13.74 -12.32 4.66
N ARG A 103 -14.13 -13.56 4.29
CA ARG A 103 -13.39 -14.76 4.70
C ARG A 103 -11.98 -14.76 4.15
N ARG A 104 -11.81 -14.50 2.84
CA ARG A 104 -10.49 -14.44 2.21
C ARG A 104 -9.62 -13.35 2.83
N TYR A 105 -10.17 -12.18 3.17
CA TYR A 105 -9.43 -11.12 3.87
C TYR A 105 -8.89 -11.60 5.22
N ARG A 106 -9.71 -12.28 6.03
CA ARG A 106 -9.24 -12.86 7.29
C ARG A 106 -8.20 -13.96 7.09
N ASP A 107 -8.41 -14.84 6.12
CA ASP A 107 -7.50 -15.95 5.83
C ASP A 107 -6.16 -15.44 5.29
N ASN A 108 -6.19 -14.41 4.44
CA ASN A 108 -5.01 -13.73 3.92
C ASN A 108 -4.17 -13.13 5.06
N PHE A 109 -4.79 -12.49 6.06
CA PHE A 109 -4.03 -12.01 7.23
C PHE A 109 -3.27 -13.14 7.93
N ALA A 110 -3.92 -14.27 8.19
CA ALA A 110 -3.28 -15.42 8.84
C ALA A 110 -2.12 -15.97 8.00
N ARG A 111 -2.32 -16.11 6.68
CA ARG A 111 -1.29 -16.57 5.74
C ARG A 111 -0.13 -15.58 5.65
N LEU A 112 -0.40 -14.29 5.54
CA LEU A 112 0.63 -13.25 5.50
C LEU A 112 1.47 -13.25 6.78
N ALA A 113 0.83 -13.28 7.95
CA ALA A 113 1.57 -13.34 9.21
C ALA A 113 2.45 -14.60 9.31
N ALA A 114 1.95 -15.75 8.83
CA ALA A 114 2.74 -16.99 8.82
C ALA A 114 3.94 -16.91 7.86
N GLU A 115 3.73 -16.48 6.62
CA GLU A 115 4.79 -16.34 5.62
C GLU A 115 5.83 -15.30 6.03
N LEU A 116 5.38 -14.09 6.40
CA LEU A 116 6.25 -12.99 6.81
C LEU A 116 7.01 -13.32 8.10
N GLY A 117 6.40 -14.06 9.05
CA GLY A 117 7.08 -14.51 10.27
C GLY A 117 8.26 -15.46 10.01
N GLN A 118 8.31 -16.10 8.84
CA GLN A 118 9.46 -16.89 8.40
C GLN A 118 10.43 -16.05 7.57
N ARG A 119 9.91 -15.28 6.61
CA ARG A 119 10.70 -14.55 5.61
C ARG A 119 11.45 -13.34 6.18
N LEU A 120 10.90 -12.70 7.20
CA LEU A 120 11.47 -11.49 7.81
C LEU A 120 12.51 -11.79 8.90
N ARG A 121 12.82 -13.08 9.15
CA ARG A 121 13.83 -13.45 10.15
C ARG A 121 15.21 -12.96 9.75
N GLY A 122 15.88 -12.33 10.71
CA GLY A 122 17.25 -11.87 10.55
C GLY A 122 17.39 -10.53 9.83
N PHE A 123 16.32 -9.89 9.38
CA PHE A 123 16.36 -8.49 8.96
C PHE A 123 16.36 -7.57 10.19
N ASP A 124 17.13 -6.50 10.13
CA ASP A 124 17.19 -5.49 11.19
C ASP A 124 16.08 -4.45 11.01
N THR A 125 15.72 -4.14 9.75
CA THR A 125 14.72 -3.13 9.41
C THR A 125 13.73 -3.62 8.36
N VAL A 126 12.45 -3.33 8.57
CA VAL A 126 11.36 -3.63 7.64
C VAL A 126 10.61 -2.36 7.29
N PHE A 127 10.51 -2.07 6.00
CA PHE A 127 9.66 -1.03 5.42
C PHE A 127 8.36 -1.64 4.91
N THR A 128 7.22 -0.97 5.08
CA THR A 128 5.93 -1.46 4.58
C THR A 128 4.91 -0.32 4.40
N HIS A 129 3.72 -0.66 3.94
CA HIS A 129 2.54 0.20 4.00
C HIS A 129 2.26 0.78 5.37
N ASN A 130 1.47 1.85 5.43
CA ASN A 130 1.10 2.48 6.68
C ASN A 130 -0.23 1.96 7.26
N PRO A 131 -0.51 2.22 8.57
CA PRO A 131 -1.71 1.72 9.22
C PRO A 131 -3.03 2.25 8.66
N TRP A 132 -3.00 3.25 7.77
CA TRP A 132 -4.18 3.84 7.15
C TRP A 132 -4.27 3.57 5.64
N GLY A 133 -3.39 2.71 5.11
CA GLY A 133 -3.42 2.20 3.74
C GLY A 133 -3.23 3.29 2.69
N GLU A 134 -2.35 4.26 2.95
CA GLU A 134 -2.01 5.38 2.06
C GLU A 134 -3.24 6.20 1.67
N TYR A 135 -3.90 5.85 0.56
CA TYR A 135 -5.13 6.45 0.05
C TYR A 135 -6.42 5.73 0.53
N GLY A 136 -6.30 4.89 1.55
CA GLY A 136 -7.42 4.16 2.15
C GLY A 136 -7.66 2.80 1.50
N HIS A 137 -6.61 2.00 1.30
CA HIS A 137 -6.72 0.65 0.74
C HIS A 137 -6.72 -0.42 1.84
N GLU A 138 -7.77 -1.22 1.93
CA GLU A 138 -7.95 -2.24 2.98
C GLU A 138 -6.83 -3.28 3.03
N GLU A 139 -6.30 -3.71 1.87
CA GLU A 139 -5.21 -4.69 1.81
C GLU A 139 -3.85 -4.10 2.17
N HIS A 140 -3.64 -2.79 1.99
CA HIS A 140 -2.41 -2.12 2.44
C HIS A 140 -2.38 -2.08 3.98
N VAL A 141 -3.53 -1.75 4.59
CA VAL A 141 -3.70 -1.84 6.05
C VAL A 141 -3.46 -3.28 6.53
N GLN A 142 -3.95 -4.29 5.81
CA GLN A 142 -3.73 -5.69 6.16
C GLN A 142 -2.25 -6.08 6.12
N VAL A 143 -1.51 -5.67 5.08
CA VAL A 143 -0.07 -5.93 4.99
C VAL A 143 0.66 -5.28 6.16
N TYR A 144 0.38 -4.02 6.47
CA TYR A 144 0.92 -3.36 7.67
C TYR A 144 0.60 -4.16 8.95
N ARG A 145 -0.64 -4.61 9.13
CA ARG A 145 -1.04 -5.41 10.31
C ARG A 145 -0.30 -6.73 10.39
N ALA A 146 -0.11 -7.43 9.27
CA ALA A 146 0.60 -8.71 9.25
C ALA A 146 2.08 -8.53 9.62
N VAL A 147 2.76 -7.53 9.06
CA VAL A 147 4.14 -7.18 9.41
C VAL A 147 4.24 -6.80 10.89
N ARG A 148 3.34 -5.93 11.38
CA ARG A 148 3.32 -5.52 12.80
C ARG A 148 3.02 -6.68 13.74
N ALA A 149 2.24 -7.67 13.32
CA ALA A 149 1.91 -8.83 14.16
C ALA A 149 3.13 -9.74 14.41
N VAL A 150 4.04 -9.86 13.44
CA VAL A 150 5.25 -10.69 13.59
C VAL A 150 6.42 -9.94 14.22
N GLN A 151 6.42 -8.60 14.15
CA GLN A 151 7.51 -7.77 14.65
C GLN A 151 7.93 -8.08 16.10
N PRO A 152 7.03 -8.20 17.10
CA PRO A 152 7.47 -8.43 18.48
C PRO A 152 8.26 -9.73 18.67
N GLY A 153 7.98 -10.75 17.84
CA GLY A 153 8.69 -12.03 17.88
C GLY A 153 10.01 -12.03 17.12
N LEU A 154 10.24 -11.05 16.25
CA LEU A 154 11.42 -10.98 15.38
C LEU A 154 12.37 -9.81 15.72
N GLY A 155 11.89 -8.78 16.42
CA GLY A 155 12.72 -7.71 16.97
C GLY A 155 13.21 -6.66 15.97
N PHE A 156 12.75 -6.69 14.72
CA PHE A 156 13.12 -5.69 13.71
C PHE A 156 12.49 -4.32 13.97
N ASP A 157 13.15 -3.29 13.45
CA ASP A 157 12.62 -1.95 13.34
C ASP A 157 11.59 -1.85 12.22
N LEU A 158 10.43 -1.26 12.51
CA LEU A 158 9.33 -1.14 11.55
C LEU A 158 9.11 0.32 11.14
N TRP A 159 9.29 0.59 9.86
CA TRP A 159 8.97 1.86 9.23
C TRP A 159 7.84 1.68 8.22
N CYS A 160 6.98 2.69 8.11
CA CYS A 160 5.94 2.73 7.10
C CYS A 160 6.03 3.96 6.21
N SER A 161 5.42 3.88 5.02
CA SER A 161 5.24 5.04 4.15
C SER A 161 4.57 6.21 4.91
N ALA A 162 4.92 7.46 4.61
CA ALA A 162 4.23 8.63 5.14
C ALA A 162 3.15 9.17 4.17
N TYR A 163 2.72 8.33 3.21
CA TYR A 163 1.67 8.71 2.27
C TYR A 163 0.31 8.75 2.95
N GLY A 164 -0.50 9.77 2.67
CA GLY A 164 -1.85 9.90 3.20
C GLY A 164 -2.76 10.53 2.18
N GLY A 165 -4.07 10.40 2.32
CA GLY A 165 -5.00 11.09 1.42
C GLY A 165 -6.33 11.40 2.08
N SER A 166 -7.18 12.16 1.38
CA SER A 166 -8.48 12.60 1.91
C SER A 166 -9.35 11.43 2.38
N ARG A 167 -9.27 10.30 1.67
CA ARG A 167 -10.00 9.07 2.01
C ARG A 167 -9.48 8.37 3.26
N SER A 168 -8.21 8.49 3.64
CA SER A 168 -7.63 7.84 4.83
C SER A 168 -7.44 8.80 6.02
N ALA A 169 -7.78 10.09 5.86
CA ALA A 169 -7.45 11.16 6.79
C ALA A 169 -7.93 10.92 8.24
N GLY A 170 -9.12 10.36 8.44
CA GLY A 170 -9.65 10.06 9.77
C GLY A 170 -8.82 9.03 10.50
N LEU A 171 -8.58 7.87 9.87
CA LEU A 171 -7.72 6.83 10.43
C LEU A 171 -6.28 7.30 10.63
N MET A 172 -5.71 8.04 9.66
CA MET A 172 -4.38 8.63 9.77
C MET A 172 -4.27 9.51 11.02
N ALA A 173 -5.20 10.45 11.22
CA ALA A 173 -5.19 11.34 12.36
C ALA A 173 -5.23 10.58 13.70
N ARG A 174 -6.08 9.55 13.82
CA ARG A 174 -6.14 8.70 15.03
C ARG A 174 -4.83 7.96 15.29
N CYS A 175 -4.21 7.41 14.23
CA CYS A 175 -2.93 6.72 14.35
C CYS A 175 -1.80 7.65 14.80
N LEU A 176 -1.72 8.86 14.24
CA LEU A 176 -0.69 9.84 14.60
C LEU A 176 -0.90 10.41 16.01
N GLN A 177 -2.14 10.68 16.41
CA GLN A 177 -2.44 11.17 17.77
C GLN A 177 -2.10 10.15 18.87
N GLY A 178 -2.20 8.86 18.57
CA GLY A 178 -1.99 7.76 19.51
C GLY A 178 -0.57 7.19 19.57
N ALA A 179 0.41 7.82 18.90
CA ALA A 179 1.74 7.26 18.75
C ALA A 179 2.86 8.29 18.99
N GLY A 180 4.00 7.79 19.49
CA GLY A 180 5.28 8.46 19.31
C GLY A 180 5.73 8.29 17.86
N ILE A 181 6.30 9.34 17.28
CA ILE A 181 6.61 9.41 15.85
C ILE A 181 8.09 9.74 15.67
N GLU A 182 8.77 8.89 14.92
CA GLU A 182 10.06 9.21 14.32
C GLU A 182 9.87 9.24 12.79
N SER A 183 10.65 10.06 12.10
CA SER A 183 10.53 10.21 10.65
C SER A 183 11.85 10.52 9.98
N PHE A 184 11.99 10.07 8.73
CA PHE A 184 13.03 10.53 7.82
C PHE A 184 12.45 10.69 6.41
N SER A 185 13.20 11.37 5.54
CA SER A 185 12.83 11.51 4.12
C SER A 185 14.02 11.23 3.22
N LEU A 186 13.76 10.68 2.04
CA LEU A 186 14.76 10.40 1.01
C LEU A 186 14.32 11.02 -0.31
N ASP A 187 15.28 11.34 -1.17
CA ASP A 187 14.96 11.77 -2.53
C ASP A 187 14.28 10.63 -3.29
N THR A 188 13.15 10.95 -3.90
CA THR A 188 12.38 10.02 -4.74
C THR A 188 13.20 9.62 -5.96
N ASP A 189 13.36 8.30 -6.20
CA ASP A 189 13.93 7.81 -7.46
C ASP A 189 12.88 7.87 -8.58
N ARG A 190 12.63 9.09 -9.07
CA ARG A 190 11.64 9.36 -10.14
C ARG A 190 11.98 8.66 -11.45
N ALA A 191 13.25 8.33 -11.68
CA ALA A 191 13.66 7.59 -12.88
C ALA A 191 13.21 6.13 -12.76
N LEU A 192 13.51 5.46 -11.64
CA LEU A 192 13.01 4.12 -11.35
C LEU A 192 11.49 4.08 -11.36
N ALA A 193 10.85 5.03 -10.69
CA ALA A 193 9.40 5.02 -10.55
C ALA A 193 8.69 5.07 -11.91
N ARG A 194 9.17 5.92 -12.83
CA ARG A 194 8.68 5.98 -14.22
C ARG A 194 8.98 4.70 -14.98
N GLU A 195 10.20 4.16 -14.86
CA GLU A 195 10.58 2.92 -15.54
C GLU A 195 9.66 1.76 -15.15
N VAL A 196 9.41 1.59 -13.85
CA VAL A 196 8.52 0.55 -13.33
C VAL A 196 7.07 0.81 -13.75
N ALA A 197 6.59 2.05 -13.65
CA ALA A 197 5.24 2.42 -14.09
C ALA A 197 4.99 2.09 -15.55
N GLU A 198 5.93 2.43 -16.46
CA GLU A 198 5.79 2.13 -17.88
C GLU A 198 5.76 0.62 -18.16
N ARG A 199 6.50 -0.19 -17.39
CA ARG A 199 6.42 -1.66 -17.49
C ARG A 199 5.07 -2.18 -17.02
N TYR A 200 4.54 -1.65 -15.92
CA TYR A 200 3.21 -2.01 -15.45
C TYR A 200 2.10 -1.59 -16.43
N LYS A 201 2.24 -0.43 -17.09
CA LYS A 201 1.34 0.00 -18.17
C LYS A 201 1.44 -0.93 -19.38
N ALA A 202 2.65 -1.28 -19.82
CA ALA A 202 2.86 -2.20 -20.93
C ALA A 202 2.29 -3.60 -20.65
N ALA A 203 2.33 -4.05 -19.39
CA ALA A 203 1.71 -5.29 -18.94
C ALA A 203 0.20 -5.18 -18.65
N GLY A 204 -0.39 -3.99 -18.77
CA GLY A 204 -1.82 -3.73 -18.53
C GLY A 204 -2.24 -3.87 -17.07
N VAL A 205 -1.31 -3.63 -16.13
CA VAL A 205 -1.54 -3.77 -14.68
C VAL A 205 -1.36 -2.49 -13.89
N TRP A 206 -0.94 -1.39 -14.51
CA TRP A 206 -0.91 -0.08 -13.86
C TRP A 206 -2.32 0.33 -13.40
N THR A 207 -2.49 0.56 -12.10
CA THR A 207 -3.77 0.87 -11.45
C THR A 207 -3.91 2.34 -11.03
N TRP A 208 -2.92 3.19 -11.36
CA TRP A 208 -2.85 4.56 -10.89
C TRP A 208 -3.09 5.61 -11.98
N PHE A 209 -3.22 6.87 -11.58
CA PHE A 209 -3.49 8.00 -12.47
C PHE A 209 -2.27 8.32 -13.36
N GLU A 210 -2.53 8.62 -14.64
CA GLU A 210 -1.50 8.97 -15.63
C GLU A 210 -0.85 10.33 -15.36
N ASP A 211 -1.58 11.26 -14.74
CA ASP A 211 -1.14 12.61 -14.39
C ASP A 211 -0.52 12.68 -12.98
N TYR A 212 -0.24 11.53 -12.36
CA TYR A 212 0.40 11.49 -11.05
C TYR A 212 1.81 12.09 -11.10
N ILE A 213 2.06 13.04 -10.19
CA ILE A 213 3.37 13.66 -10.00
C ILE A 213 3.96 13.15 -8.69
N TRP A 214 5.03 12.37 -8.81
CA TRP A 214 5.82 11.96 -7.65
C TRP A 214 6.37 13.18 -6.90
N PRO A 215 6.34 13.15 -5.55
CA PRO A 215 6.96 14.20 -4.74
C PRO A 215 8.48 14.20 -4.95
N GLU A 216 9.13 15.31 -4.61
CA GLU A 216 10.61 15.39 -4.64
C GLU A 216 11.25 14.43 -3.64
N ARG A 217 10.60 14.25 -2.48
CA ARG A 217 11.05 13.37 -1.42
C ARG A 217 9.91 12.49 -0.92
N GLU A 218 10.21 11.23 -0.69
CA GLU A 218 9.36 10.29 0.04
C GLU A 218 9.75 10.31 1.51
N SER A 219 8.74 10.33 2.40
CA SER A 219 8.93 10.31 3.84
C SER A 219 8.45 8.98 4.42
N PHE A 220 9.08 8.57 5.51
CA PHE A 220 8.80 7.31 6.20
C PHE A 220 8.69 7.56 7.69
N LEU A 221 7.80 6.83 8.35
CA LEU A 221 7.45 7.01 9.76
C LEU A 221 7.68 5.72 10.54
N ARG A 222 8.24 5.83 11.74
CA ARG A 222 8.18 4.78 12.75
C ARG A 222 7.19 5.22 13.82
N LEU A 223 6.19 4.37 14.04
CA LEU A 223 5.11 4.63 14.98
C LEU A 223 5.29 3.76 16.22
N THR A 224 5.33 4.38 17.38
CA THR A 224 5.38 3.69 18.69
C THR A 224 4.02 3.88 19.39
N PRO A 225 3.09 2.91 19.30
CA PRO A 225 1.75 3.06 19.88
C PRO A 225 1.79 3.27 21.39
N GLY A 226 0.95 4.18 21.90
CA GLY A 226 0.83 4.45 23.33
C GLY A 226 1.98 5.27 23.92
N ALA A 227 3.02 5.59 23.15
CA ALA A 227 4.00 6.58 23.56
C ALA A 227 3.32 7.95 23.56
N ARG A 228 3.33 8.62 24.72
CA ARG A 228 2.77 9.97 24.86
C ARG A 228 3.62 10.92 24.01
N PRO A 229 3.04 11.63 23.02
CA PRO A 229 3.81 12.61 22.28
C PRO A 229 4.30 13.71 23.24
N PRO A 230 5.53 14.21 23.06
CA PRO A 230 6.00 15.38 23.81
C PRO A 230 5.05 16.57 23.63
N LYS A 231 5.05 17.51 24.60
CA LYS A 231 4.19 18.72 24.55
C LYS A 231 4.40 19.55 23.27
N THR A 232 5.55 19.39 22.65
CA THR A 232 5.91 19.91 21.33
C THR A 232 6.40 18.75 20.49
N VAL A 233 5.70 18.44 19.40
CA VAL A 233 6.14 17.49 18.37
C VAL A 233 6.61 18.27 17.15
N PRO A 234 7.75 17.89 16.53
CA PRO A 234 8.09 18.40 15.20
C PRO A 234 6.95 18.12 14.22
N ALA A 235 6.84 18.96 13.18
CA ALA A 235 5.90 18.70 12.09
C ALA A 235 6.18 17.31 11.50
N VAL A 236 5.13 16.48 11.37
CA VAL A 236 5.23 15.15 10.75
C VAL A 236 5.24 15.35 9.23
N PRO A 237 6.31 14.97 8.51
CA PRO A 237 6.34 15.08 7.07
C PRO A 237 5.40 14.04 6.46
N LEU A 238 4.43 14.48 5.66
CA LEU A 238 3.46 13.62 4.98
C LEU A 238 3.53 13.84 3.47
N ASN A 239 3.47 12.75 2.71
CA ASN A 239 3.27 12.77 1.27
C ASN A 239 1.77 12.71 0.98
N TYR A 240 1.11 13.86 0.90
CA TYR A 240 -0.35 13.92 0.80
C TYR A 240 -0.85 13.76 -0.65
N LEU A 241 -1.85 12.91 -0.82
CA LEU A 241 -2.55 12.60 -2.07
C LEU A 241 -3.94 13.21 -2.04
N ASP A 242 -4.22 14.15 -2.94
CA ASP A 242 -5.58 14.60 -3.22
C ASP A 242 -6.12 13.85 -4.43
N LEU A 243 -6.99 12.87 -4.18
CA LEU A 243 -7.64 12.10 -5.24
C LEU A 243 -8.94 12.76 -5.73
N GLY A 244 -9.24 14.00 -5.31
CA GLY A 244 -10.48 14.70 -5.65
C GLY A 244 -11.75 13.99 -5.14
N LEU A 245 -11.58 13.08 -4.17
CA LEU A 245 -12.69 12.36 -3.55
C LEU A 245 -13.39 13.28 -2.55
N PRO A 246 -14.73 13.35 -2.56
CA PRO A 246 -15.47 14.24 -1.67
C PRO A 246 -15.15 13.93 -0.21
N VAL A 247 -14.64 14.92 0.52
CA VAL A 247 -14.40 14.83 1.96
C VAL A 247 -15.76 14.80 2.66
N PRO A 248 -16.11 13.75 3.43
CA PRO A 248 -17.38 13.72 4.14
C PRO A 248 -17.42 14.85 5.17
N GLY A 249 -18.38 15.76 5.02
CA GLY A 249 -18.56 16.93 5.90
C GLY A 249 -18.58 18.28 5.17
N LEU A 250 -18.05 18.34 3.95
CA LEU A 250 -18.20 19.46 3.01
C LEU A 250 -19.04 18.99 1.83
N ALA A 251 -20.33 18.75 2.09
CA ALA A 251 -21.25 18.37 1.04
C ALA A 251 -21.63 19.60 0.21
N ASP A 252 -20.98 19.82 -0.92
CA ASP A 252 -21.70 20.33 -2.08
C ASP A 252 -22.32 19.15 -2.84
N ARG A 253 -23.63 19.24 -3.06
CA ARG A 253 -24.53 18.13 -3.45
C ARG A 253 -24.41 17.73 -4.93
N SER A 254 -23.35 18.11 -5.64
CA SER A 254 -23.24 17.92 -7.10
C SER A 254 -22.41 16.71 -7.56
N LEU A 255 -21.72 15.99 -6.67
CA LEU A 255 -20.71 14.99 -7.09
C LEU A 255 -21.21 13.53 -7.25
N ARG A 256 -22.49 13.32 -7.58
CA ARG A 256 -23.00 11.99 -8.00
C ARG A 256 -22.34 11.47 -9.29
N GLY A 257 -21.56 12.29 -10.00
CA GLY A 257 -20.84 11.93 -11.23
C GLY A 257 -19.44 11.33 -11.07
N ILE A 258 -18.74 11.56 -9.95
CA ILE A 258 -17.31 11.19 -9.82
C ILE A 258 -17.13 9.70 -9.47
N VAL A 259 -18.02 9.14 -8.65
CA VAL A 259 -18.02 7.71 -8.32
C VAL A 259 -18.25 6.81 -9.57
N ARG A 260 -18.86 7.37 -10.63
CA ARG A 260 -19.04 6.66 -11.91
C ARG A 260 -17.75 6.60 -12.75
N LYS A 261 -16.84 7.57 -12.60
CA LYS A 261 -15.55 7.60 -13.31
C LYS A 261 -14.54 6.60 -12.74
N ALA A 262 -14.45 6.44 -11.42
CA ALA A 262 -13.57 5.43 -10.82
C ALA A 262 -13.96 3.98 -11.20
N ARG A 263 -15.25 3.71 -11.42
CA ARG A 263 -15.72 2.43 -12.00
C ARG A 263 -15.47 2.31 -13.51
N GLN A 264 -15.21 3.41 -14.20
CA GLN A 264 -15.03 3.49 -15.65
C GLN A 264 -13.57 3.39 -16.10
N PHE A 265 -12.60 3.59 -15.21
CA PHE A 265 -11.17 3.41 -15.50
C PHE A 265 -10.68 1.97 -15.33
N TRP A 266 -11.58 1.03 -15.00
CA TRP A 266 -11.34 -0.39 -15.21
C TRP A 266 -11.60 -0.75 -16.68
N PRO A 267 -10.72 -1.48 -17.38
CA PRO A 267 -10.85 -1.71 -18.81
C PRO A 267 -12.11 -2.54 -19.13
N LEU A 268 -13.14 -1.86 -19.63
CA LEU A 268 -14.20 -2.43 -20.46
C LEU A 268 -13.62 -2.75 -21.85
N SER A 269 -12.66 -3.68 -21.93
CA SER A 269 -12.21 -4.25 -23.21
C SER A 269 -12.54 -5.73 -23.28
N ALA A 270 -13.84 -6.00 -23.42
CA ALA A 270 -14.41 -7.16 -24.12
C ALA A 270 -15.95 -7.07 -24.14
N ARG A 271 -16.50 -6.22 -25.03
CA ARG A 271 -17.82 -6.51 -25.61
C ARG A 271 -17.55 -7.13 -26.97
N PRO A 272 -17.93 -8.40 -27.23
CA PRO A 272 -17.94 -8.88 -28.61
C PRO A 272 -18.99 -8.08 -29.39
N PRO A 273 -18.79 -7.84 -30.70
CA PRO A 273 -19.82 -7.23 -31.52
C PRO A 273 -21.03 -8.16 -31.54
N VAL A 274 -22.21 -7.59 -31.29
CA VAL A 274 -23.48 -8.25 -31.55
C VAL A 274 -23.61 -8.34 -33.07
N SER A 275 -23.23 -9.47 -33.65
CA SER A 275 -23.64 -9.83 -35.01
C SER A 275 -25.08 -10.34 -34.93
N HIS A 276 -25.96 -9.59 -35.58
CA HIS A 276 -27.29 -10.05 -35.95
C HIS A 276 -27.19 -11.38 -36.70
N LEU A 277 -27.93 -12.38 -36.22
CA LEU A 277 -28.80 -13.30 -36.97
C LEU A 277 -29.65 -14.08 -35.96
#